data_AF-A0A6I2L7E3-F1
#
_entry.id   AF-A0A6I2L7E3-F1
#
_cell.length_a   1.000
_cell.length_b   1.000
_cell.length_c   1.000
_cell.angle_alpha   90.00
_cell.angle_beta   90.00
_cell.angle_gamma   90.00
#
_symmetry.space_group_name_H-M   'P 1'
#
loop_
_entity.id
_entity.type
_entity.pdbx_description
1 polymer ?
#
loop_
_entity_poly.entity_id
_entity_poly.type
_entity_poly.pdbx_seq_one_letter_code
_entity_poly.pdbx_strand_id
1 'polypeptide(L)'
;MTKQLTALLLCCGLLNSASAQDAPPASCAYDRAQMLALDETQFDQMPSGWRSLEAKPECAVVAADLLRDYQQAHQSESGLLFWHEAQLRADAGQDAAAIALMEKSRKPASADTGDWNPYVDATIAFLRKDRAALEQARASLLAFQPPPGADLPPIVNGYIELDFADGQKRKIRWPPNIDVVDGLIACFDKPYTEAYGGDCRERAAP
;
A
#
# COMPACT_ATOMS: atom_id res chain seq x y z
N MET A 1 3.46 -37.17 -66.21
CA MET A 1 2.85 -35.89 -65.81
C MET A 1 3.26 -35.59 -64.38
N THR A 2 4.24 -34.72 -64.24
CA THR A 2 4.94 -34.38 -63.00
C THR A 2 4.24 -33.20 -62.35
N LYS A 3 3.88 -33.28 -61.05
CA LYS A 3 3.51 -32.10 -60.26
C LYS A 3 4.43 -32.04 -59.05
N GLN A 4 5.42 -31.15 -59.10
CA GLN A 4 6.20 -30.75 -57.94
C GLN A 4 5.34 -29.81 -57.08
N LEU A 5 5.20 -30.14 -55.79
CA LEU A 5 4.70 -29.21 -54.78
C LEU A 5 5.91 -28.44 -54.22
N THR A 6 5.94 -27.14 -54.47
CA THR A 6 6.88 -26.22 -53.82
C THR A 6 6.30 -25.85 -52.46
N ALA A 7 6.92 -26.33 -51.37
CA ALA A 7 6.62 -25.87 -50.02
C ALA A 7 7.37 -24.56 -49.75
N LEU A 8 6.63 -23.46 -49.65
CA LEU A 8 7.16 -22.16 -49.27
C LEU A 8 7.23 -22.11 -47.73
N LEU A 9 8.41 -22.31 -47.15
CA LEU A 9 8.64 -22.03 -45.73
C LEU A 9 8.67 -20.51 -45.53
N LEU A 10 7.61 -19.97 -44.93
CA LEU A 10 7.57 -18.60 -44.44
C LEU A 10 8.22 -18.58 -43.05
N CYS A 11 9.49 -18.15 -42.97
CA CYS A 11 10.13 -17.83 -41.69
C CYS A 11 9.53 -16.53 -41.14
N CYS A 12 8.51 -16.62 -40.28
CA CYS A 12 8.10 -15.52 -39.42
C CYS A 12 9.18 -15.30 -38.36
N GLY A 13 10.09 -14.35 -38.62
CA GLY A 13 11.00 -13.84 -37.60
C GLY A 13 10.19 -13.22 -36.46
N LEU A 14 10.23 -13.84 -35.29
CA LEU A 14 9.76 -13.24 -34.04
C LEU A 14 10.73 -12.11 -33.69
N LEU A 15 10.33 -10.87 -33.98
CA LEU A 15 10.97 -9.70 -33.41
C LEU A 15 10.62 -9.68 -31.92
N ASN A 16 11.56 -10.12 -31.07
CA ASN A 16 11.52 -9.83 -29.64
C ASN A 16 11.71 -8.33 -29.45
N SER A 17 10.61 -7.59 -29.38
CA SER A 17 10.61 -6.24 -28.81
C SER A 17 10.82 -6.39 -27.31
N ALA A 18 12.09 -6.38 -26.88
CA ALA A 18 12.41 -6.12 -25.49
C ALA A 18 11.92 -4.69 -25.19
N SER A 19 10.83 -4.57 -24.44
CA SER A 19 10.37 -3.29 -23.91
C SER A 19 11.52 -2.69 -23.09
N ALA A 20 12.16 -1.65 -23.61
CA ALA A 20 13.03 -0.82 -22.81
C ALA A 20 12.16 -0.24 -21.69
N GLN A 21 12.37 -0.69 -20.45
CA GLN A 21 11.85 0.02 -19.29
C GLN A 21 12.54 1.39 -19.30
N ASP A 22 11.75 2.45 -19.44
CA ASP A 22 12.26 3.82 -19.35
C ASP A 22 13.07 3.95 -18.05
N ALA A 23 14.27 4.52 -18.17
CA ALA A 23 15.09 4.78 -16.99
C ALA A 23 14.28 5.67 -16.03
N PRO A 24 14.32 5.41 -14.71
CA PRO A 24 13.58 6.21 -13.75
C PRO A 24 13.97 7.70 -13.88
N PRO A 25 13.04 8.64 -13.60
CA PRO A 25 13.34 10.06 -13.64
C PRO A 25 14.61 10.37 -12.84
N ALA A 26 15.44 11.29 -13.32
CA ALA A 26 16.68 11.65 -12.61
C ALA A 26 16.42 12.13 -11.17
N SER A 27 15.24 12.71 -10.90
CA SER A 27 14.81 13.10 -9.54
C SER A 27 14.57 11.91 -8.60
N CYS A 28 14.36 10.71 -9.16
CA CYS A 28 14.15 9.46 -8.44
C CYS A 28 15.41 8.59 -8.39
N ALA A 29 16.58 9.12 -8.74
CA ALA A 29 17.83 8.36 -8.65
C ALA A 29 18.20 8.05 -7.18
N TYR A 30 18.65 6.83 -6.93
CA TYR A 30 19.15 6.36 -5.63
C TYR A 30 20.21 5.26 -5.82
N ASP A 31 21.01 4.99 -4.80
CA ASP A 31 21.94 3.86 -4.81
C ASP A 31 21.19 2.58 -4.40
N ARG A 32 20.80 1.78 -5.41
CA ARG A 32 20.06 0.54 -5.17
C ARG A 32 20.85 -0.49 -4.38
N ALA A 33 22.17 -0.60 -4.60
CA ALA A 33 22.97 -1.58 -3.88
C ALA A 33 23.06 -1.22 -2.39
N GLN A 34 23.22 0.06 -2.08
CA GLN A 34 23.18 0.55 -0.70
C GLN A 34 21.81 0.32 -0.05
N MET A 35 20.71 0.65 -0.73
CA MET A 35 19.35 0.49 -0.19
C MET A 35 19.03 -0.97 0.12
N LEU A 36 19.40 -1.90 -0.77
CA LEU A 36 19.16 -3.32 -0.56
C LEU A 36 20.06 -3.94 0.52
N ALA A 37 21.15 -3.28 0.90
CA ALA A 37 22.04 -3.75 1.96
C ALA A 37 21.58 -3.35 3.38
N LEU A 38 20.56 -2.50 3.50
CA LEU A 38 19.98 -2.10 4.79
C LEU A 38 19.22 -3.26 5.44
N ASP A 39 19.18 -3.30 6.78
CA ASP A 39 18.22 -4.16 7.47
C ASP A 39 16.78 -3.66 7.30
N GLU A 40 15.79 -4.52 7.59
CA GLU A 40 14.39 -4.23 7.27
C GLU A 40 13.90 -2.98 8.02
N THR A 41 14.35 -2.74 9.25
CA THR A 41 13.93 -1.55 10.00
C THR A 41 14.52 -0.29 9.38
N GLN A 42 15.81 -0.30 9.05
CA GLN A 42 16.44 0.87 8.44
C GLN A 42 15.96 1.14 7.02
N PHE A 43 15.63 0.09 6.27
CA PHE A 43 15.02 0.19 4.94
C PHE A 43 13.58 0.69 5.01
N ASP A 44 12.78 0.13 5.92
CA ASP A 44 11.32 0.28 5.94
C ASP A 44 10.79 1.25 6.99
N GLN A 45 11.59 1.86 7.86
CA GLN A 45 11.04 2.78 8.87
C GLN A 45 11.77 4.12 8.89
N MET A 46 13.00 4.16 8.37
CA MET A 46 13.85 5.34 8.46
C MET A 46 13.84 6.15 7.16
N PRO A 47 14.02 7.49 7.24
CA PRO A 47 14.18 8.33 6.05
C PRO A 47 15.38 7.94 5.17
N SER A 48 16.37 7.24 5.72
CA SER A 48 17.51 6.72 4.97
C SER A 48 17.17 5.55 4.04
N GLY A 49 15.97 4.97 4.16
CA GLY A 49 15.48 3.88 3.32
C GLY A 49 14.57 4.36 2.18
N TRP A 50 13.58 3.54 1.81
CA TRP A 50 12.72 3.78 0.65
C TRP A 50 11.85 5.06 0.77
N ARG A 51 11.54 5.51 2.00
CA ARG A 51 10.78 6.75 2.26
C ARG A 51 11.39 8.00 1.65
N SER A 52 12.70 8.01 1.41
CA SER A 52 13.37 9.11 0.70
C SER A 52 12.81 9.34 -0.72
N LEU A 53 12.27 8.28 -1.35
CA LEU A 53 11.63 8.34 -2.67
C LEU A 53 10.16 8.75 -2.56
N GLU A 54 9.42 8.26 -1.55
CA GLU A 54 8.01 8.61 -1.33
C GLU A 54 7.79 10.11 -1.10
N ALA A 55 8.77 10.81 -0.52
CA ALA A 55 8.74 12.26 -0.37
C ALA A 55 8.57 13.02 -1.71
N LYS A 56 8.67 12.34 -2.85
CA LYS A 56 8.50 12.87 -4.20
C LYS A 56 7.35 12.11 -4.89
N PRO A 57 6.20 12.75 -5.12
CA PRO A 57 5.05 12.08 -5.73
C PRO A 57 5.34 11.39 -7.07
N GLU A 58 6.26 11.95 -7.87
CA GLU A 58 6.65 11.36 -9.16
C GLU A 58 7.45 10.06 -9.05
N CYS A 59 7.93 9.71 -7.84
CA CYS A 59 8.76 8.54 -7.59
C CYS A 59 8.00 7.35 -6.99
N ALA A 60 6.67 7.41 -6.85
CA ALA A 60 5.87 6.36 -6.21
C ALA A 60 6.13 4.96 -6.82
N VAL A 61 6.13 4.85 -8.16
CA VAL A 61 6.41 3.57 -8.85
C VAL A 61 7.83 3.08 -8.60
N VAL A 62 8.80 4.00 -8.58
CA VAL A 62 10.22 3.69 -8.33
C VAL A 62 10.42 3.20 -6.89
N ALA A 63 9.75 3.82 -5.92
CA ALA A 63 9.74 3.38 -4.53
C ALA A 63 9.08 2.00 -4.37
N ALA A 64 7.96 1.76 -5.06
CA ALA A 64 7.29 0.46 -5.05
C ALA A 64 8.16 -0.65 -5.64
N ASP A 65 8.88 -0.37 -6.74
CA ASP A 65 9.84 -1.31 -7.31
C ASP A 65 11.02 -1.60 -6.37
N LEU A 66 11.49 -0.60 -5.61
CA LEU A 66 12.53 -0.80 -4.60
C LEU A 66 12.05 -1.70 -3.45
N LEU A 67 10.81 -1.51 -2.96
CA LEU A 67 10.20 -2.39 -1.96
C LEU A 67 10.07 -3.83 -2.45
N ARG A 68 9.61 -4.04 -3.69
CA ARG A 68 9.57 -5.36 -4.32
C ARG A 68 10.96 -6.01 -4.35
N ASP A 69 11.95 -5.25 -4.81
CA ASP A 69 13.32 -5.71 -4.97
C ASP A 69 13.97 -6.08 -3.63
N TYR A 70 13.66 -5.32 -2.57
CA TYR A 70 14.07 -5.62 -1.20
C TYR A 70 13.48 -6.94 -0.72
N GLN A 71 12.17 -7.11 -0.86
CA GLN A 71 11.49 -8.36 -0.48
C GLN A 71 12.10 -9.57 -1.21
N GLN A 72 12.40 -9.45 -2.50
CA GLN A 72 13.03 -10.52 -3.27
C GLN A 72 14.46 -10.83 -2.83
N ALA A 73 15.28 -9.79 -2.60
CA ALA A 73 16.67 -9.95 -2.19
C ALA A 73 16.82 -10.59 -0.80
N HIS A 74 15.89 -10.27 0.10
CA HIS A 74 15.89 -10.76 1.49
C HIS A 74 14.97 -11.97 1.71
N GLN A 75 14.24 -12.42 0.68
CA GLN A 75 13.19 -13.44 0.80
C GLN A 75 12.19 -13.10 1.92
N SER A 76 11.87 -11.81 2.06
CA SER A 76 10.99 -11.33 3.12
C SER A 76 9.53 -11.59 2.75
N GLU A 77 8.78 -12.17 3.69
CA GLU A 77 7.33 -12.35 3.64
C GLU A 77 6.63 -11.35 4.59
N SER A 78 7.27 -10.21 4.84
CA SER A 78 6.77 -9.17 5.74
C SER A 78 5.48 -8.56 5.19
N GLY A 79 4.38 -8.78 5.90
CA GLY A 79 3.09 -8.20 5.55
C GLY A 79 3.11 -6.67 5.47
N LEU A 80 3.99 -6.02 6.25
CA LEU A 80 4.13 -4.57 6.24
C LEU A 80 4.84 -4.07 4.98
N LEU A 81 5.87 -4.79 4.49
CA LEU A 81 6.51 -4.45 3.21
C LEU A 81 5.53 -4.61 2.04
N PHE A 82 4.74 -5.70 2.02
CA PHE A 82 3.66 -5.86 1.03
C PHE A 82 2.66 -4.72 1.10
N TRP A 83 2.30 -4.29 2.31
CA TRP A 83 1.38 -3.17 2.51
C TRP A 83 1.94 -1.85 1.96
N HIS A 84 3.16 -1.48 2.32
CA HIS A 84 3.79 -0.25 1.82
C HIS A 84 3.98 -0.26 0.31
N GLU A 85 4.39 -1.39 -0.28
CA GLU A 85 4.43 -1.51 -1.74
C GLU A 85 3.03 -1.27 -2.33
N ALA A 86 2.01 -1.90 -1.77
CA ALA A 86 0.65 -1.76 -2.27
C ALA A 86 0.12 -0.33 -2.24
N GLN A 87 0.42 0.43 -1.18
CA GLN A 87 -0.01 1.84 -1.08
C GLN A 87 0.61 2.68 -2.21
N LEU A 88 1.91 2.53 -2.46
CA LEU A 88 2.58 3.23 -3.56
C LEU A 88 2.07 2.81 -4.94
N ARG A 89 1.71 1.52 -5.11
CA ARG A 89 1.06 1.02 -6.32
C ARG A 89 -0.31 1.66 -6.51
N ALA A 90 -1.12 1.72 -5.46
CA ALA A 90 -2.43 2.37 -5.48
C ALA A 90 -2.31 3.88 -5.75
N ASP A 91 -1.29 4.53 -5.19
CA ASP A 91 -1.00 5.94 -5.45
C ASP A 91 -0.69 6.20 -6.93
N ALA A 92 0.02 5.27 -7.57
CA ALA A 92 0.30 5.30 -9.00
C ALA A 92 -0.87 4.84 -9.88
N GLY A 93 -2.05 4.53 -9.30
CA GLY A 93 -3.22 4.00 -10.02
C GLY A 93 -3.08 2.56 -10.50
N GLN A 94 -2.13 1.80 -9.95
CA GLN A 94 -1.88 0.39 -10.26
C GLN A 94 -2.76 -0.54 -9.39
N ASP A 95 -4.07 -0.29 -9.37
CA ASP A 95 -5.02 -0.85 -8.40
C ASP A 95 -5.02 -2.38 -8.34
N ALA A 96 -4.95 -3.06 -9.50
CA ALA A 96 -4.93 -4.52 -9.53
C ALA A 96 -3.67 -5.11 -8.85
N ALA A 97 -2.51 -4.47 -9.04
CA ALA A 97 -1.26 -4.87 -8.40
C ALA A 97 -1.30 -4.55 -6.90
N ALA A 98 -1.81 -3.36 -6.54
CA ALA A 98 -2.01 -2.95 -5.16
C ALA A 98 -2.90 -3.93 -4.40
N ILE A 99 -4.06 -4.29 -4.95
CA ILE A 99 -4.98 -5.26 -4.34
C ILE A 99 -4.28 -6.60 -4.09
N ALA A 100 -3.56 -7.14 -5.08
CA ALA A 100 -2.86 -8.42 -4.92
C ALA A 100 -1.81 -8.40 -3.79
N LEU A 101 -1.16 -7.26 -3.57
CA LEU A 101 -0.19 -7.05 -2.49
C LEU A 101 -0.90 -6.83 -1.14
N MET A 102 -2.01 -6.09 -1.10
CA MET A 102 -2.82 -5.92 0.12
C MET A 102 -3.39 -7.26 0.61
N GLU A 103 -3.78 -8.17 -0.29
CA GLU A 103 -4.20 -9.51 0.12
C GLU A 103 -3.06 -10.29 0.82
N LYS A 104 -1.79 -10.07 0.43
CA LYS A 104 -0.61 -10.66 1.09
C LYS A 104 -0.25 -10.00 2.41
N SER A 105 -0.68 -8.76 2.65
CA SER A 105 -0.41 -8.07 3.93
C SER A 105 -1.32 -8.54 5.07
N ARG A 106 -2.35 -9.34 4.78
CA ARG A 106 -3.30 -9.82 5.78
C ARG A 106 -2.61 -10.65 6.86
N LYS A 107 -3.07 -10.46 8.09
CA LYS A 107 -2.72 -11.36 9.19
C LYS A 107 -3.60 -12.61 9.11
N PRO A 108 -3.06 -13.81 9.41
CA PRO A 108 -3.90 -14.98 9.66
C PRO A 108 -4.96 -14.68 10.72
N ALA A 109 -6.15 -15.28 10.59
CA ALA A 109 -7.27 -15.02 11.51
C ALA A 109 -6.91 -15.26 12.99
N SER A 110 -5.96 -16.15 13.28
CA SER A 110 -5.47 -16.42 14.64
C SER A 110 -4.55 -15.33 15.21
N ALA A 111 -4.00 -14.46 14.36
CA ALA A 111 -3.05 -13.40 14.70
C ALA A 111 -3.62 -11.99 14.47
N ASP A 112 -4.77 -11.88 13.83
CA ASP A 112 -5.46 -10.62 13.63
C ASP A 112 -6.27 -10.27 14.89
N THR A 113 -5.93 -9.13 15.49
CA THR A 113 -6.62 -8.58 16.66
C THR A 113 -7.91 -7.84 16.29
N GLY A 114 -8.21 -7.69 15.00
CA GLY A 114 -9.46 -7.09 14.49
C GLY A 114 -9.33 -5.64 14.07
N ASP A 115 -8.15 -5.04 14.19
CA ASP A 115 -7.83 -3.68 13.72
C ASP A 115 -7.21 -3.68 12.31
N TRP A 116 -6.46 -4.73 11.96
CA TRP A 116 -5.67 -4.73 10.74
C TRP A 116 -6.44 -5.22 9.51
N ASN A 117 -7.01 -6.43 9.54
CA ASN A 117 -7.65 -6.96 8.32
C ASN A 117 -8.88 -6.16 7.89
N PRO A 118 -9.74 -5.61 8.79
CA PRO A 118 -10.82 -4.72 8.36
C PRO A 118 -10.34 -3.44 7.69
N TYR A 119 -9.16 -2.93 8.09
CA TYR A 119 -8.52 -1.80 7.39
C TYR A 119 -8.04 -2.22 5.99
N VAL A 120 -7.40 -3.40 5.87
CA VAL A 120 -7.02 -3.97 4.56
C VAL A 120 -8.25 -4.15 3.66
N ASP A 121 -9.34 -4.71 4.20
CA ASP A 121 -10.60 -4.92 3.49
C ASP A 121 -11.20 -3.61 2.98
N ALA A 122 -11.21 -2.58 3.81
CA ALA A 122 -11.71 -1.26 3.44
C ALA A 122 -10.92 -0.69 2.26
N THR A 123 -9.59 -0.73 2.32
CA THR A 123 -8.75 -0.21 1.24
C THR A 123 -8.91 -1.01 -0.05
N ILE A 124 -8.97 -2.34 0.02
CA ILE A 124 -9.25 -3.18 -1.16
C ILE A 124 -10.62 -2.86 -1.76
N ALA A 125 -11.65 -2.70 -0.94
CA ALA A 125 -13.00 -2.36 -1.40
C ALA A 125 -13.03 -0.98 -2.09
N PHE A 126 -12.31 0.01 -1.55
CA PHE A 126 -12.14 1.31 -2.20
C PHE A 126 -11.49 1.17 -3.58
N LEU A 127 -10.39 0.41 -3.71
CA LEU A 127 -9.70 0.21 -4.99
C LEU A 127 -10.56 -0.58 -5.99
N ARG A 128 -11.40 -1.50 -5.51
CA ARG A 128 -12.38 -2.22 -6.34
C ARG A 128 -13.59 -1.35 -6.73
N LYS A 129 -13.69 -0.12 -6.21
CA LYS A 129 -14.87 0.74 -6.33
C LYS A 129 -16.15 0.04 -5.85
N ASP A 130 -16.03 -0.72 -4.74
CA ASP A 130 -17.14 -1.37 -4.06
C ASP A 130 -17.51 -0.62 -2.76
N ARG A 131 -18.53 0.24 -2.84
CA ARG A 131 -18.94 1.08 -1.70
C ARG A 131 -19.56 0.27 -0.58
N ALA A 132 -20.30 -0.79 -0.92
CA ALA A 132 -20.98 -1.62 0.07
C ALA A 132 -19.95 -2.42 0.88
N ALA A 133 -18.96 -3.02 0.21
CA ALA A 133 -17.86 -3.71 0.89
C ALA A 133 -17.02 -2.76 1.75
N LEU A 134 -16.78 -1.53 1.28
CA LEU A 134 -16.07 -0.50 2.06
C LEU A 134 -16.82 -0.13 3.35
N GLU A 135 -18.13 0.10 3.26
CA GLU A 135 -18.97 0.39 4.44
C GLU A 135 -19.03 -0.80 5.41
N GLN A 136 -19.06 -2.04 4.89
CA GLN A 136 -19.01 -3.25 5.71
C GLN A 136 -17.67 -3.40 6.43
N ALA A 137 -16.56 -3.16 5.74
CA ALA A 137 -15.22 -3.21 6.32
C ALA A 137 -15.05 -2.15 7.42
N ARG A 138 -15.56 -0.93 7.17
CA ARG A 138 -15.64 0.11 8.20
C ARG A 138 -16.41 -0.31 9.43
N ALA A 139 -17.61 -0.90 9.25
CA ALA A 139 -18.42 -1.37 10.37
C ALA A 139 -17.68 -2.45 11.18
N SER A 140 -16.93 -3.32 10.49
CA SER A 140 -16.09 -4.34 11.11
C SER A 140 -14.93 -3.72 11.90
N LEU A 141 -14.27 -2.69 11.34
CA LEU A 141 -13.21 -1.95 12.02
C LEU A 141 -13.72 -1.27 13.29
N LEU A 142 -14.88 -0.60 13.24
CA LEU A 142 -15.50 0.05 14.41
C LEU A 142 -15.87 -0.91 15.54
N ALA A 143 -16.01 -2.21 15.26
CA ALA A 143 -16.22 -3.22 16.29
C ALA A 143 -14.95 -3.49 17.12
N PHE A 144 -13.78 -3.07 16.67
CA PHE A 144 -12.52 -3.25 17.38
C PHE A 144 -12.53 -2.53 18.73
N GLN A 145 -12.45 -3.33 19.79
CA GLN A 145 -12.31 -2.87 21.15
C GLN A 145 -10.83 -2.87 21.55
N PRO A 146 -10.38 -1.94 22.40
CA PRO A 146 -9.07 -2.03 23.03
C PRO A 146 -8.85 -3.42 23.64
N PRO A 147 -7.67 -4.03 23.45
CA PRO A 147 -7.35 -5.30 24.09
C PRO A 147 -7.53 -5.19 25.62
N PRO A 148 -8.12 -6.20 26.28
CA PRO A 148 -8.26 -6.19 27.73
C PRO A 148 -6.90 -6.01 28.42
N GLY A 149 -6.81 -5.05 29.35
CA GLY A 149 -5.58 -4.75 30.07
C GLY A 149 -4.52 -3.98 29.26
N ALA A 150 -4.86 -3.50 28.06
CA ALA A 150 -4.01 -2.56 27.35
C ALA A 150 -3.86 -1.26 28.17
N ASP A 151 -2.62 -0.78 28.30
CA ASP A 151 -2.31 0.52 28.90
C ASP A 151 -2.63 1.64 27.91
N LEU A 152 -3.92 1.80 27.61
CA LEU A 152 -4.43 2.80 26.69
C LEU A 152 -5.26 3.84 27.46
N PRO A 153 -5.10 5.14 27.15
CA PRO A 153 -5.98 6.18 27.65
C PRO A 153 -7.46 5.88 27.32
N PRO A 154 -8.41 6.40 28.11
CA PRO A 154 -9.82 6.18 27.86
C PRO A 154 -10.22 6.74 26.48
N ILE A 155 -11.04 5.98 25.76
CA ILE A 155 -11.67 6.47 24.53
C ILE A 155 -12.81 7.41 24.93
N VAL A 156 -12.69 8.69 24.55
CA VAL A 156 -13.70 9.71 24.81
C VAL A 156 -14.18 10.26 23.47
N ASN A 157 -15.48 10.12 23.19
CA ASN A 157 -16.12 10.55 21.95
C ASN A 157 -15.43 10.04 20.67
N GLY A 158 -14.90 8.81 20.69
CA GLY A 158 -14.21 8.20 19.55
C GLY A 158 -12.74 8.61 19.38
N TYR A 159 -12.13 9.23 20.40
CA TYR A 159 -10.72 9.62 20.39
C TYR A 159 -9.98 9.10 21.62
N ILE A 160 -8.69 8.80 21.44
CA ILE A 160 -7.70 8.66 22.51
C ILE A 160 -6.74 9.85 22.46
N GLU A 161 -6.21 10.27 23.61
CA GLU A 161 -5.19 11.32 23.68
C GLU A 161 -3.86 10.69 24.09
N LEU A 162 -2.85 10.77 23.22
CA LEU A 162 -1.53 10.17 23.45
C LEU A 162 -0.46 11.25 23.59
N ASP A 163 0.52 10.98 24.45
CA ASP A 163 1.78 11.72 24.54
C ASP A 163 2.76 11.22 23.48
N PHE A 164 3.36 12.12 22.71
CA PHE A 164 4.35 11.79 21.69
C PHE A 164 5.76 12.22 22.11
N ALA A 165 6.77 11.65 21.46
CA ALA A 165 8.18 11.86 21.80
C ALA A 165 8.64 13.33 21.68
N ASP A 166 7.92 14.15 20.92
CA ASP A 166 8.13 15.59 20.79
C ASP A 166 7.51 16.41 21.95
N GLY A 167 6.93 15.74 22.95
CA GLY A 167 6.27 16.35 24.10
C GLY A 167 4.87 16.87 23.81
N GLN A 168 4.34 16.67 22.59
CA GLN A 168 3.00 17.10 22.23
C GLN A 168 1.97 16.03 22.58
N LYS A 169 0.81 16.49 23.04
CA LYS A 169 -0.39 15.66 23.14
C LYS A 169 -1.19 15.76 21.85
N ARG A 170 -1.55 14.62 21.27
CA ARG A 170 -2.42 14.59 20.09
C ARG A 170 -3.60 13.66 20.31
N LYS A 171 -4.75 14.10 19.80
CA LYS A 171 -5.97 13.28 19.74
C LYS A 171 -5.90 12.40 18.50
N ILE A 172 -5.98 11.09 18.71
CA ILE A 172 -6.00 10.09 17.66
C ILE A 172 -7.40 9.47 17.64
N ARG A 173 -7.98 9.33 16.45
CA ARG A 173 -9.27 8.66 16.31
C ARG A 173 -9.13 7.18 16.63
N TRP A 174 -10.11 6.66 17.34
CA TRP A 174 -10.23 5.25 17.65
C TRP A 174 -11.34 4.61 16.81
N PRO A 175 -11.13 3.41 16.26
CA PRO A 175 -9.93 2.56 16.31
C PRO A 175 -8.81 3.03 15.37
N PRO A 176 -7.58 2.46 15.44
CA PRO A 176 -6.51 2.78 14.50
C PRO A 176 -6.97 2.71 13.04
N ASN A 177 -6.52 3.65 12.21
CA ASN A 177 -6.85 3.79 10.78
C ASN A 177 -8.32 4.10 10.46
N ILE A 178 -9.20 4.31 11.44
CA ILE A 178 -10.60 4.67 11.15
C ILE A 178 -10.73 6.01 10.40
N ASP A 179 -9.83 6.95 10.68
CA ASP A 179 -9.74 8.24 9.98
C ASP A 179 -9.44 8.05 8.49
N VAL A 180 -8.57 7.10 8.16
CA VAL A 180 -8.27 6.72 6.78
C VAL A 180 -9.53 6.18 6.10
N VAL A 181 -10.18 5.19 6.71
CA VAL A 181 -11.37 4.53 6.14
C VAL A 181 -12.51 5.52 5.97
N ASP A 182 -12.70 6.43 6.92
CA ASP A 182 -13.70 7.51 6.84
C ASP A 182 -13.37 8.46 5.67
N GLY A 183 -12.10 8.79 5.47
CA GLY A 183 -11.63 9.57 4.30
C GLY A 183 -11.88 8.87 2.97
N LEU A 184 -11.61 7.56 2.89
CA LEU A 184 -11.89 6.74 1.71
C LEU A 184 -13.39 6.75 1.35
N ILE A 185 -14.29 6.73 2.34
CA ILE A 185 -15.73 6.86 2.10
C ILE A 185 -16.11 8.26 1.65
N ALA A 186 -15.58 9.30 2.30
CA ALA A 186 -15.88 10.69 1.97
C ALA A 186 -15.44 11.06 0.55
N CYS A 187 -14.38 10.42 0.05
CA CYS A 187 -13.81 10.65 -1.27
C CYS A 187 -13.84 9.40 -2.16
N PHE A 188 -14.91 8.59 -2.07
CA PHE A 188 -15.01 7.26 -2.70
C PHE A 188 -14.62 7.18 -4.19
N ASP A 189 -15.08 8.16 -4.98
CA ASP A 189 -14.82 8.17 -6.43
C ASP A 189 -13.51 8.87 -6.83
N LYS A 190 -12.73 9.33 -5.85
CA LYS A 190 -11.44 9.98 -6.12
C LYS A 190 -10.32 8.96 -6.36
N PRO A 191 -9.19 9.40 -6.95
CA PRO A 191 -7.96 8.61 -6.94
C PRO A 191 -7.55 8.26 -5.50
N TYR A 192 -6.90 7.11 -5.31
CA TYR A 192 -6.47 6.67 -3.99
C TYR A 192 -5.58 7.69 -3.28
N THR A 193 -4.63 8.32 -4.01
CA THR A 193 -3.78 9.41 -3.49
C THR A 193 -4.58 10.55 -2.85
N GLU A 194 -5.69 10.95 -3.46
CA GLU A 194 -6.54 12.03 -2.94
C GLU A 194 -7.38 11.54 -1.76
N ALA A 195 -8.01 10.37 -1.88
CA ALA A 195 -8.90 9.83 -0.85
C ALA A 195 -8.16 9.42 0.44
N TYR A 196 -6.92 8.94 0.29
CA TYR A 196 -6.02 8.62 1.41
C TYR A 196 -5.42 9.89 2.04
N GLY A 197 -5.42 11.02 1.35
CA GLY A 197 -4.84 12.30 1.80
C GLY A 197 -5.60 12.96 2.95
N GLY A 198 -4.96 13.96 3.59
CA GLY A 198 -5.48 14.66 4.78
C GLY A 198 -6.85 15.31 4.57
N ASP A 199 -7.05 15.99 3.45
CA ASP A 199 -8.30 16.72 3.15
C ASP A 199 -9.55 15.84 3.26
N CYS A 200 -9.50 14.60 2.77
CA CYS A 200 -10.63 13.68 2.81
C CYS A 200 -10.88 13.17 4.23
N ARG A 201 -9.82 12.93 5.01
CA ARG A 201 -9.93 12.51 6.42
C ARG A 201 -10.47 13.62 7.32
N GLU A 202 -10.03 14.86 7.09
CA GLU A 202 -10.50 16.03 7.82
C GLU A 202 -11.99 16.29 7.56
N ARG A 203 -12.45 16.17 6.31
CA ARG A 203 -13.87 16.28 5.96
C ARG A 203 -14.73 15.20 6.59
N ALA A 204 -14.16 14.04 6.84
CA ALA A 204 -14.86 12.90 7.43
C ALA A 204 -14.81 12.89 8.97
N ALA A 205 -14.09 13.84 9.59
CA ALA A 205 -14.10 13.98 11.03
C ALA A 205 -15.50 14.37 11.54
N PRO A 206 -16.00 13.74 12.62
CA PRO A 206 -17.32 13.99 13.19
C PRO A 206 -17.45 15.39 13.84
#